data_AF-V7FTA2-F1
#
_entry.id   AF-V7FTA2-F1
#
_cell.length_a   1.000
_cell.length_b   1.000
_cell.length_c   1.000
_cell.angle_alpha   90.00
_cell.angle_beta   90.00
_cell.angle_gamma   90.00
#
_symmetry.space_group_name_H-M   'P 1'
#
loop_
_entity.id
_entity.type
_entity.pdbx_description
1 polymer ?
#
loop_
_entity_poly.entity_id
_entity_poly.type
_entity_poly.pdbx_seq_one_letter_code
_entity_poly.pdbx_strand_id
1 'polypeptide(L)' 'MIIVLTTVARHYAGKQDIAAILETLDLDSYCAVGDLVSVVRAGTQHDFAIIRRRWIASETGTTLELTLDHPARSSGR' A
#
# COMPACT_ATOMS: atom_id res chain seq x y z
N MET A 1 -9.23 3.03 -7.30
CA MET A 1 -8.00 2.25 -7.05
C MET A 1 -8.30 1.21 -5.97
N ILE A 2 -7.55 0.11 -5.92
CA ILE A 2 -7.63 -0.92 -4.87
C ILE A 2 -6.28 -0.97 -4.14
N ILE A 3 -6.30 -0.91 -2.81
CA ILE A 3 -5.14 -1.18 -1.96
C ILE A 3 -5.29 -2.57 -1.36
N VAL A 4 -4.27 -3.41 -1.52
CA VAL A 4 -4.18 -4.74 -0.92
C VAL A 4 -3.02 -4.74 0.06
N LEU A 5 -3.25 -5.17 1.30
CA LEU A 5 -2.18 -5.38 2.27
C LEU A 5 -1.76 -6.85 2.27
N THR A 6 -0.45 -7.11 2.30
CA THR A 6 0.06 -8.45 2.67
C THR A 6 -0.45 -8.85 4.05
N THR A 7 -0.40 -10.15 4.38
CA THR A 7 -0.80 -10.61 5.72
C THR A 7 -0.01 -9.91 6.83
N VAL A 8 1.30 -9.68 6.62
CA VAL A 8 2.15 -9.01 7.60
C VAL A 8 1.80 -7.52 7.71
N ALA A 9 1.62 -6.82 6.58
CA ALA A 9 1.20 -5.44 6.55
C ALA A 9 -0.17 -5.23 7.20
N ARG A 10 -1.13 -6.11 6.92
CA ARG A 10 -2.48 -6.06 7.52
C ARG A 10 -2.43 -6.22 9.03
N HIS A 11 -1.70 -7.21 9.52
CA HIS A 11 -1.55 -7.45 10.95
C HIS A 11 -0.84 -6.28 11.64
N TYR A 12 0.21 -5.73 11.04
CA TYR A 12 0.88 -4.53 11.55
C TYR A 12 -0.06 -3.32 11.57
N ALA A 13 -0.76 -3.05 10.47
CA ALA A 13 -1.68 -1.93 10.35
C ALA A 13 -2.84 -2.01 11.36
N GLY A 14 -3.33 -3.23 11.65
CA GLY A 14 -4.31 -3.45 12.71
C GLY A 14 -3.75 -3.13 14.10
N LYS A 15 -2.51 -3.55 14.41
CA LYS A 15 -1.86 -3.23 15.70
C LYS A 15 -1.63 -1.74 15.91
N GLN A 16 -1.34 -1.00 14.83
CA GLN A 16 -1.16 0.46 14.87
C GLN A 16 -2.46 1.23 14.64
N ASP A 17 -3.57 0.51 14.40
CA ASP A 17 -4.90 1.05 14.11
C ASP A 17 -4.88 2.09 12.95
N ILE A 18 -4.14 1.74 11.89
CA ILE A 18 -3.98 2.50 10.63
C ILE A 18 -4.57 1.76 9.40
N ALA A 19 -5.18 0.60 9.59
CA ALA A 19 -5.72 -0.21 8.48
C ALA A 19 -6.75 0.57 7.65
N ALA A 20 -7.69 1.26 8.31
CA ALA A 20 -8.69 2.08 7.63
C ALA A 20 -8.07 3.22 6.82
N ILE A 21 -6.98 3.82 7.32
CA ILE A 21 -6.27 4.88 6.58
C ILE A 21 -5.71 4.32 5.28
N LEU A 22 -5.02 3.18 5.34
CA LEU A 22 -4.44 2.51 4.17
C LEU A 22 -5.49 2.10 3.14
N GLU A 23 -6.66 1.61 3.58
CA GLU A 23 -7.75 1.21 2.71
C GLU A 23 -8.41 2.39 1.98
N THR A 24 -8.33 3.60 2.55
CA THR A 24 -8.88 4.84 1.97
C THR A 24 -7.87 5.67 1.20
N LEU A 25 -6.62 5.22 1.08
CA LEU A 25 -5.60 5.95 0.31
C LEU A 25 -6.06 6.12 -1.13
N ASP A 26 -5.88 7.34 -1.63
CA ASP A 26 -6.05 7.69 -3.04
C ASP A 26 -4.68 8.03 -3.62
N LEU A 27 -3.98 6.99 -4.07
CA LEU A 27 -2.70 7.09 -4.76
C LEU A 27 -2.95 7.12 -6.26
N ASP A 28 -2.12 7.84 -7.00
CA ASP A 28 -2.29 7.99 -8.44
C ASP A 28 -1.58 6.91 -9.25
N SER A 29 -1.72 6.98 -10.58
CA SER A 29 -1.14 6.01 -11.51
C SER A 29 0.38 6.09 -11.68
N TYR A 30 1.03 7.12 -11.12
CA TYR A 30 2.48 7.31 -11.18
C TYR A 30 3.22 6.46 -10.16
N CYS A 31 2.52 5.91 -9.15
CA CYS A 31 3.10 4.95 -8.22
C CYS A 31 3.72 3.73 -8.94
N ALA A 32 4.88 3.32 -8.45
CA ALA A 32 5.69 2.22 -8.94
C ALA A 32 6.01 1.20 -7.85
N VAL A 33 6.41 0.00 -8.26
CA VAL A 33 6.97 -0.98 -7.33
C VAL A 33 8.29 -0.45 -6.77
N GLY A 34 8.46 -0.55 -5.45
CA GLY A 34 9.59 0.00 -4.72
C GLY A 34 9.32 1.36 -4.06
N ASP A 35 8.25 2.06 -4.47
CA ASP A 35 7.86 3.30 -3.82
C ASP A 35 7.44 3.05 -2.37
N LEU A 36 7.72 4.05 -1.52
CA LEU A 36 7.32 4.06 -0.12
C LEU A 36 6.02 4.84 0.04
N VAL A 37 5.11 4.27 0.82
CA VAL A 37 3.87 4.90 1.27
C VAL A 37 3.98 5.07 2.78
N SER A 38 4.12 6.32 3.21
CA SER A 38 4.24 6.68 4.63
C SER A 38 2.91 7.17 5.17
N VAL A 39 2.43 6.56 6.24
CA VAL A 39 1.27 7.04 7.01
C VAL A 39 1.76 7.60 8.35
N VAL A 40 1.38 8.82 8.68
CA VAL A 40 1.70 9.43 9.98
C VAL A 40 0.49 9.37 10.89
N ARG A 41 0.65 8.75 12.07
CA ARG A 41 -0.37 8.70 13.11
C ARG A 41 0.24 8.94 14.48
N ALA A 42 -0.36 9.84 15.26
CA ALA A 42 0.11 10.21 16.60
C ALA A 42 1.62 10.55 16.66
N GLY A 43 2.13 11.22 15.61
CA GLY A 43 3.55 11.60 15.51
C GLY A 43 4.51 10.46 15.13
N THR A 44 4.01 9.26 14.89
CA THR A 44 4.80 8.12 14.39
C THR A 44 4.57 7.93 12.90
N GLN A 45 5.67 7.77 12.15
CA GLN A 45 5.63 7.41 10.74
C GLN A 45 5.63 5.88 10.59
N HIS A 46 4.75 5.38 9.73
CA HIS A 46 4.60 3.97 9.39
C HIS A 46 4.80 3.79 7.88
N ASP A 47 5.90 3.15 7.51
CA ASP A 47 6.27 2.99 6.10
C ASP A 47 5.84 1.63 5.57
N PHE A 48 5.28 1.66 4.36
CA PHE A 48 4.89 0.50 3.58
C PHE A 48 5.55 0.59 2.20
N ALA A 49 5.98 -0.54 1.65
CA ALA A 49 6.50 -0.59 0.29
C ALA A 49 5.42 -1.06 -0.68
N ILE A 50 5.30 -0.42 -1.84
CA ILE A 50 4.55 -0.98 -2.97
C ILE A 50 5.37 -2.15 -3.52
N ILE A 51 4.92 -3.38 -3.27
CA ILE A 51 5.61 -4.59 -3.74
C ILE A 51 5.03 -5.15 -5.04
N ARG A 52 3.83 -4.69 -5.43
CA ARG A 52 3.18 -5.10 -6.67
C ARG A 52 2.27 -3.99 -7.19
N ARG A 53 2.33 -3.78 -8.50
CA ARG A 53 1.43 -2.93 -9.27
C ARG A 53 0.72 -3.78 -10.31
N ARG A 54 -0.61 -3.72 -10.35
CA ARG A 54 -1.44 -4.49 -11.29
C ARG A 54 -2.56 -3.62 -11.85
N TRP A 55 -2.70 -3.63 -13.17
CA TRP A 55 -3.93 -3.17 -13.81
C TRP A 55 -4.90 -4.32 -13.94
N ILE A 56 -6.14 -4.12 -13.50
CA ILE A 56 -7.25 -5.03 -13.71
C ILE A 56 -8.12 -4.42 -14.80
N ALA A 57 -8.21 -5.07 -15.95
CA ALA A 57 -9.08 -4.66 -17.05
C ALA A 57 -10.37 -5.48 -17.05
N SER A 58 -11.51 -4.82 -17.22
CA SER A 58 -12.85 -5.40 -17.35
C SER A 58 -13.62 -4.72 -18.48
N GLU A 59 -14.82 -5.23 -18.80
CA GLU A 59 -15.73 -4.59 -19.77
C GLU A 59 -16.10 -3.15 -19.38
N THR A 60 -16.01 -2.82 -18.08
CA THR A 60 -16.38 -1.51 -17.53
C THR A 60 -15.20 -0.54 -17.39
N GLY A 61 -13.98 -0.97 -17.71
CA GLY A 61 -12.79 -0.10 -17.69
C GLY A 61 -11.56 -0.74 -17.08
N THR A 62 -10.68 0.09 -16.53
CA THR A 62 -9.43 -0.36 -15.88
C THR A 62 -9.35 0.15 -14.45
N THR A 63 -8.89 -0.71 -13.54
CA THR A 63 -8.66 -0.37 -12.13
C THR A 63 -7.22 -0.66 -11.77
N LEU A 64 -6.55 0.32 -11.14
CA LEU A 64 -5.25 0.11 -10.53
C LEU A 64 -5.40 -0.61 -9.18
N GLU A 65 -4.67 -1.70 -9.02
CA GLU A 65 -4.48 -2.42 -7.76
C GLU A 65 -3.01 -2.31 -7.34
N LEU A 66 -2.78 -1.86 -6.10
CA LEU A 66 -1.46 -1.78 -5.48
C LEU A 66 -1.41 -2.71 -4.28
N THR A 67 -0.33 -3.48 -4.15
CA THR A 67 -0.07 -4.30 -2.95
C THR A 67 0.99 -3.65 -2.09
N LEU A 68 0.66 -3.37 -0.83
CA LEU A 68 1.55 -2.80 0.17
C LEU A 68 2.05 -3.87 1.14
N ASP A 69 3.35 -3.83 1.45
CA ASP A 69 4.00 -4.69 2.44
C ASP A 69 4.64 -3.90 3.59
N HIS A 70 4.79 -4.56 4.73
CA HIS A 70 5.50 -4.05 5.91
C HIS A 70 6.31 -5.19 6.57
N PRO A 71 7.56 -4.95 7.03
CA PRO A 71 8.30 -3.70 6.92
C PRO A 71 8.56 -3.35 5.45
N ALA A 72 8.71 -2.06 5.16
CA ALA A 72 9.17 -1.59 3.86
C ALA A 72 10.62 -2.04 3.68
N ARG A 73 10.81 -3.32 3.30
CA ARG A 73 12.11 -3.85 2.98
C ARG A 73 12.54 -3.10 1.74
N SER A 74 13.56 -2.25 1.89
CA SER A 74 14.26 -1.71 0.73
C SER A 74 14.62 -2.92 -0.14
N SER A 75 14.28 -2.90 -1.42
CA SER A 75 14.92 -3.74 -2.42
C SER A 75 16.39 -3.33 -2.47
N GLY A 76 17.16 -3.80 -1.49
CA GLY A 76 18.56 -3.55 -1.33
C GLY A 76 19.32 -4.47 -2.26
N ARG A 77 19.81 -3.87 -3.34
CA ARG A 77 20.66 -4.38 -4.43
C ARG A 77 20.00 -5.20 -5.53
#